data_AF-A0A4V3AQP7-F1
#
_entry.id   AF-A0A4V3AQP7-F1
#
_cell.length_a   1.000
_cell.length_b   1.000
_cell.length_c   1.000
_cell.angle_alpha   90.00
_cell.angle_beta   90.00
_cell.angle_gamma   90.00
#
_symmetry.space_group_name_H-M   'P 1'
#
loop_
_entity.id
_entity.type
_entity.pdbx_description
1 polymer ?
#
loop_
_entity_poly.entity_id
_entity_poly.type
_entity_poly.pdbx_seq_one_letter_code
_entity_poly.pdbx_strand_id
1 'polypeptide(L)'
;MQKKTLRQLNNILTLLTAVTLLTSCGTDNKTKMTDQEAQETFDRQYAQSMKDPLFALDLDSVKSSHGDRFSELRTIINRHDPIGLVDIGAPEDEYEAEVKTIIVQLDHDMTEQQVHDLIYQEFLRWFEDESTAGPKEGYKELAADIHEWMKK
;
A
#
# COMPACT_ATOMS: atom_id res chain seq x y z
N MET A 1 -11.69 -0.07 -22.37
CA MET A 1 -12.57 0.32 -21.25
C MET A 1 -11.76 0.36 -19.95
N GLN A 2 -10.68 1.16 -19.88
CA GLN A 2 -9.70 1.16 -18.78
C GLN A 2 -9.41 2.56 -18.20
N LYS A 3 -10.22 3.58 -18.53
CA LYS A 3 -9.99 4.96 -18.08
C LYS A 3 -10.57 5.28 -16.69
N LYS A 4 -11.30 4.34 -16.06
CA LYS A 4 -11.92 4.56 -14.74
C LYS A 4 -10.98 4.24 -13.58
N THR A 5 -10.11 3.26 -13.73
CA THR A 5 -9.23 2.75 -12.65
C THR A 5 -8.11 3.73 -12.30
N LEU A 6 -7.47 4.34 -13.31
CA LEU A 6 -6.42 5.36 -13.12
C LEU A 6 -6.93 6.64 -12.42
N ARG A 7 -8.23 6.93 -12.51
CA ARG A 7 -8.83 8.10 -11.85
C ARG A 7 -9.08 7.88 -10.35
N GLN A 8 -9.26 6.63 -9.93
CA GLN A 8 -9.46 6.25 -8.53
C GLN A 8 -8.12 6.27 -7.79
N LEU A 9 -7.06 5.69 -8.37
CA LEU A 9 -5.70 5.70 -7.82
C LEU A 9 -5.11 7.12 -7.74
N ASN A 10 -5.38 7.96 -8.76
CA ASN A 10 -5.00 9.38 -8.69
C ASN A 10 -5.72 10.10 -7.55
N ASN A 11 -6.95 9.74 -7.19
CA ASN A 11 -7.66 10.42 -6.09
C ASN A 11 -7.10 10.05 -4.71
N ILE A 12 -6.71 8.79 -4.48
CA ILE A 12 -6.16 8.36 -3.19
C ILE A 12 -4.76 8.97 -2.98
N LEU A 13 -3.91 8.97 -4.01
CA LEU A 13 -2.56 9.56 -3.93
C LEU A 13 -2.59 11.10 -3.87
N THR A 14 -3.57 11.75 -4.51
CA THR A 14 -3.76 13.21 -4.41
C THR A 14 -4.28 13.62 -3.03
N LEU A 15 -5.07 12.78 -2.35
CA LEU A 15 -5.57 13.07 -1.00
C LEU A 15 -4.46 12.98 0.06
N LEU A 16 -3.57 11.99 0.00
CA LEU A 16 -2.43 11.90 0.94
C LEU A 16 -1.42 13.04 0.77
N THR A 17 -1.12 13.45 -0.48
CA THR A 17 -0.20 14.56 -0.76
C THR A 17 -0.80 15.94 -0.41
N ALA A 18 -2.11 16.12 -0.59
CA ALA A 18 -2.78 17.36 -0.18
C ALA A 18 -2.83 17.52 1.35
N VAL A 19 -2.94 16.43 2.11
CA VAL A 19 -2.95 16.47 3.58
C VAL A 19 -1.58 16.85 4.15
N THR A 20 -0.47 16.42 3.52
CA THR A 20 0.89 16.84 3.90
C THR A 20 1.18 18.31 3.58
N LEU A 21 0.57 18.86 2.53
CA LEU A 21 0.70 20.28 2.18
C LEU A 21 -0.17 21.21 3.05
N LEU A 22 -1.25 20.70 3.64
CA LEU A 22 -2.18 21.52 4.44
C LEU A 22 -1.87 21.57 5.94
N THR A 23 -1.01 20.70 6.48
CA THR A 23 -0.55 20.78 7.89
C THR A 23 0.61 21.76 8.11
N SER A 24 1.23 22.29 7.06
CA SER A 24 2.14 23.44 7.17
C SER A 24 1.35 24.75 7.21
N CYS A 25 0.48 24.91 8.20
CA CYS A 25 0.03 26.23 8.64
C CYS A 25 1.16 26.87 9.47
N GLY A 26 2.25 27.21 8.77
CA GLY A 26 3.37 28.00 9.27
C GLY A 26 3.60 29.13 8.29
N THR A 27 3.16 30.32 8.65
CA THR A 27 3.42 31.57 7.95
C THR A 27 4.91 31.70 7.63
N ASP A 28 5.30 31.63 6.37
CA ASP A 28 6.44 32.40 5.86
C ASP A 28 6.38 32.58 4.34
N ASN A 29 6.46 33.85 3.96
CA ASN A 29 6.35 34.37 2.61
C ASN A 29 7.71 34.18 1.89
N LYS A 30 7.98 33.00 1.31
CA LYS A 30 9.02 32.81 0.28
C LYS A 30 8.85 31.47 -0.44
N THR A 31 8.87 31.55 -1.77
CA THR A 31 8.74 30.47 -2.76
C THR A 31 7.30 30.12 -3.13
N LYS A 32 6.71 30.91 -4.04
CA LYS A 32 5.59 30.42 -4.84
C LYS A 32 6.15 29.43 -5.85
N MET A 33 6.04 28.14 -5.58
CA MET A 33 6.31 27.09 -6.56
C MET A 33 5.30 27.28 -7.70
N THR A 34 5.79 27.35 -8.94
CA THR A 34 4.91 27.37 -10.10
C THR A 34 4.25 26.01 -10.27
N ASP A 35 3.06 25.95 -10.89
CA ASP A 35 2.36 24.68 -11.16
C ASP A 35 3.25 23.69 -11.93
N GLN A 36 4.15 24.22 -12.78
CA GLN A 36 5.13 23.42 -13.52
C GLN A 36 6.22 22.84 -12.61
N GLU A 37 6.80 23.63 -11.70
CA GLU A 37 7.81 23.13 -10.75
C GLU A 37 7.20 22.13 -9.75
N ALA A 38 5.94 22.31 -9.37
CA ALA A 38 5.20 21.37 -8.55
C ALA A 38 5.00 20.03 -9.28
N GLN A 39 4.58 20.08 -10.56
CA GLN A 39 4.42 18.88 -11.37
C GLN A 39 5.75 18.16 -11.60
N GLU A 40 6.82 18.88 -11.95
CA GLU A 40 8.15 18.29 -12.18
C GLU A 40 8.75 17.68 -10.91
N THR A 41 8.48 18.29 -9.74
CA THR A 41 8.90 17.75 -8.45
C THR A 41 8.14 16.47 -8.12
N PHE A 42 6.81 16.47 -8.32
CA PHE A 42 5.98 15.28 -8.16
C PHE A 42 6.43 14.15 -9.10
N ASP A 43 6.62 14.44 -10.40
CA ASP A 43 7.05 13.46 -11.39
C ASP A 43 8.41 12.85 -11.02
N ARG A 44 9.34 13.67 -10.50
CA ARG A 44 10.65 13.20 -10.04
C ARG A 44 10.55 12.33 -8.80
N GLN A 45 9.73 12.73 -7.83
CA GLN A 45 9.55 12.00 -6.59
C GLN A 45 8.83 10.68 -6.83
N TYR A 46 7.78 10.70 -7.66
CA TYR A 46 7.09 9.51 -8.16
C TYR A 46 8.04 8.57 -8.91
N ALA A 47 8.84 9.09 -9.85
CA ALA A 47 9.82 8.26 -10.58
C ALA A 47 10.89 7.68 -9.64
N GLN A 48 11.26 8.38 -8.57
CA GLN A 48 12.20 7.90 -7.57
C GLN A 48 11.57 6.81 -6.68
N SER A 49 10.32 6.98 -6.25
CA SER A 49 9.56 5.96 -5.50
C SER A 49 9.30 4.71 -6.36
N MET A 50 9.04 4.88 -7.66
CA MET A 50 8.86 3.78 -8.63
C MET A 50 10.15 3.03 -9.00
N LYS A 51 11.31 3.38 -8.42
CA LYS A 51 12.55 2.60 -8.61
C LYS A 51 12.52 1.26 -7.88
N ASP A 52 11.65 1.12 -6.88
CA ASP A 52 11.46 -0.18 -6.25
C ASP A 52 10.74 -1.14 -7.20
N PRO A 53 11.35 -2.28 -7.56
CA PRO A 53 10.74 -3.24 -8.49
C PRO A 53 9.36 -3.73 -8.05
N LEU A 54 9.06 -3.74 -6.74
CA LEU A 54 7.78 -4.19 -6.21
C LEU A 54 6.64 -3.21 -6.54
N PHE A 55 6.90 -1.91 -6.50
CA PHE A 55 5.89 -0.92 -6.90
C PHE A 55 5.61 -0.95 -8.39
N ALA A 56 6.64 -1.23 -9.19
CA ALA A 56 6.54 -1.37 -10.64
C ALA A 56 5.78 -2.63 -11.10
N LEU A 57 5.40 -3.54 -10.19
CA LEU A 57 4.61 -4.72 -10.53
C LEU A 57 3.25 -4.33 -11.11
N ASP A 58 2.90 -4.94 -12.24
CA ASP A 58 1.58 -4.84 -12.83
C ASP A 58 0.56 -5.69 -12.06
N LEU A 59 -0.47 -5.03 -11.54
CA LEU A 59 -1.49 -5.67 -10.69
C LEU A 59 -2.25 -6.76 -11.44
N ASP A 60 -2.64 -6.52 -12.69
CA ASP A 60 -3.40 -7.47 -13.50
C ASP A 60 -2.57 -8.74 -13.77
N SER A 61 -1.27 -8.58 -14.04
CA SER A 61 -0.32 -9.69 -14.18
C SER A 61 -0.15 -10.50 -12.89
N VAL A 62 -0.02 -9.83 -11.74
CA VAL A 62 0.11 -10.52 -10.43
C VAL A 62 -1.18 -11.28 -10.09
N LYS A 63 -2.35 -10.67 -10.29
CA LYS A 63 -3.66 -11.33 -10.10
C LYS A 63 -3.80 -12.55 -11.01
N SER A 64 -3.42 -12.41 -12.28
CA SER A 64 -3.47 -13.52 -13.24
C SER A 64 -2.53 -14.66 -12.87
N SER A 65 -1.34 -14.35 -12.33
CA SER A 65 -0.31 -15.34 -11.99
C SER A 65 -0.62 -16.10 -10.70
N HIS A 66 -1.32 -15.47 -9.75
CA HIS A 66 -1.62 -16.07 -8.44
C HIS A 66 -3.08 -16.56 -8.32
N GLY A 67 -3.97 -16.13 -9.22
CA GLY A 67 -5.36 -16.59 -9.28
C GLY A 67 -6.09 -16.47 -7.94
N ASP A 68 -6.70 -17.56 -7.51
CA ASP A 68 -7.46 -17.63 -6.26
C ASP A 68 -6.62 -17.29 -5.03
N ARG A 69 -5.30 -17.53 -5.06
CA ARG A 69 -4.43 -17.16 -3.92
C ARG A 69 -4.41 -15.66 -3.69
N PHE A 70 -4.54 -14.85 -4.74
CA PHE A 70 -4.60 -13.40 -4.61
C PHE A 70 -5.89 -12.97 -3.88
N SER A 71 -7.04 -13.50 -4.29
CA SER A 71 -8.33 -13.15 -3.69
C SER A 71 -8.45 -13.69 -2.26
N GLU A 72 -7.90 -14.87 -1.98
CA GLU A 72 -7.83 -15.44 -0.63
C GLU A 72 -6.98 -14.56 0.30
N LEU A 73 -5.76 -14.20 -0.12
CA LEU A 73 -4.89 -13.32 0.67
C LEU A 73 -5.55 -11.96 0.93
N ARG A 74 -6.15 -11.35 -0.09
CA ARG A 74 -6.92 -10.10 0.04
C ARG A 74 -8.04 -10.25 1.06
N THR A 75 -8.76 -11.37 1.05
CA THR A 75 -9.85 -11.63 2.01
C THR A 75 -9.32 -11.72 3.45
N ILE A 76 -8.15 -12.34 3.65
CA ILE A 76 -7.50 -12.38 4.97
C ILE A 76 -7.12 -10.96 5.43
N ILE A 77 -6.47 -10.17 4.57
CA ILE A 77 -6.07 -8.80 4.91
C ILE A 77 -7.29 -7.92 5.20
N ASN A 78 -8.33 -7.95 4.35
CA ASN A 78 -9.56 -7.18 4.55
C ASN A 78 -10.26 -7.53 5.86
N ARG A 79 -10.19 -8.79 6.31
CA ARG A 79 -10.80 -9.23 7.57
C ARG A 79 -10.08 -8.67 8.80
N HIS A 80 -8.75 -8.60 8.73
CA HIS A 80 -7.93 -8.04 9.81
C HIS A 80 -7.95 -6.52 9.81
N ASP A 81 -8.16 -5.91 8.64
CA ASP A 81 -8.27 -4.46 8.43
C ASP A 81 -7.23 -3.66 9.24
N PRO A 82 -5.92 -3.91 9.01
CA PRO A 82 -4.85 -3.49 9.92
C PRO A 82 -4.75 -1.97 10.14
N ILE A 83 -5.29 -1.16 9.22
CA ILE A 83 -5.34 0.30 9.34
C ILE A 83 -6.78 0.86 9.34
N GLY A 84 -7.79 0.00 9.41
CA GLY A 84 -9.19 0.42 9.59
C GLY A 84 -9.91 0.95 8.35
N LEU A 85 -9.39 0.73 7.13
CA LEU A 85 -10.01 1.24 5.90
C LEU A 85 -11.34 0.55 5.58
N VAL A 86 -11.42 -0.76 5.80
CA VAL A 86 -12.66 -1.52 5.55
C VAL A 86 -13.76 -1.09 6.54
N ASP A 87 -13.42 -0.90 7.81
CA ASP A 87 -14.36 -0.47 8.85
C ASP A 87 -14.97 0.93 8.56
N ILE A 88 -14.20 1.84 7.96
CA ILE A 88 -14.71 3.17 7.55
C ILE A 88 -15.46 3.15 6.20
N GLY A 89 -15.65 1.98 5.60
CA GLY A 89 -16.44 1.79 4.39
C GLY A 89 -15.66 1.96 3.09
N ALA A 90 -14.34 1.76 3.10
CA ALA A 90 -13.57 1.67 1.86
C ALA A 90 -14.00 0.45 1.02
N PRO A 91 -13.78 0.48 -0.31
CA PRO A 91 -14.04 -0.66 -1.18
C PRO A 91 -13.25 -1.93 -0.79
N GLU A 92 -13.74 -3.11 -1.21
CA GLU A 92 -13.04 -4.38 -0.93
C GLU A 92 -11.70 -4.55 -1.66
N ASP A 93 -11.44 -3.75 -2.70
CA ASP A 93 -10.18 -3.73 -3.45
C ASP A 93 -9.15 -2.73 -2.89
N GLU A 94 -9.42 -2.13 -1.74
CA GLU A 94 -8.56 -1.10 -1.12
C GLU A 94 -7.12 -1.61 -0.89
N TYR A 95 -6.96 -2.81 -0.34
CA TYR A 95 -5.63 -3.38 -0.03
C TYR A 95 -4.97 -4.14 -1.20
N GLU A 96 -5.47 -4.02 -2.44
CA GLU A 96 -4.88 -4.76 -3.57
C GLU A 96 -3.43 -4.38 -3.85
N ALA A 97 -3.03 -3.16 -3.49
CA ALA A 97 -1.66 -2.68 -3.61
C ALA A 97 -0.68 -3.45 -2.71
N GLU A 98 -1.06 -3.64 -1.44
CA GLU A 98 -0.31 -4.40 -0.43
C GLU A 98 -0.35 -5.90 -0.74
N VAL A 99 -1.53 -6.43 -1.09
CA VAL A 99 -1.67 -7.85 -1.50
C VAL A 99 -0.72 -8.18 -2.64
N LYS A 100 -0.61 -7.28 -3.64
CA LYS A 100 0.27 -7.46 -4.79
C LYS A 100 1.74 -7.60 -4.40
N THR A 101 2.23 -6.77 -3.48
CA THR A 101 3.65 -6.79 -3.11
C THR A 101 3.95 -7.85 -2.06
N ILE A 102 3.01 -8.16 -1.17
CA ILE A 102 3.15 -9.26 -0.20
C ILE A 102 3.19 -10.60 -0.93
N ILE A 103 2.22 -10.90 -1.81
CA ILE A 103 2.06 -12.24 -2.37
C ILE A 103 3.27 -12.71 -3.18
N VAL A 104 3.97 -11.79 -3.86
CA VAL A 104 5.17 -12.12 -4.66
C VAL A 104 6.42 -12.33 -3.80
N GLN A 105 6.40 -11.89 -2.54
CA GLN A 105 7.50 -12.03 -1.59
C GLN A 105 7.32 -13.22 -0.65
N LEU A 106 6.10 -13.72 -0.48
CA LEU A 106 5.83 -14.88 0.37
C LEU A 106 6.53 -16.13 -0.19
N ASP A 107 7.28 -16.81 0.68
CA ASP A 107 7.89 -18.11 0.41
C ASP A 107 7.35 -19.15 1.41
N HIS A 108 7.04 -20.36 0.93
CA HIS A 108 6.48 -21.44 1.73
C HIS A 108 7.33 -21.84 2.95
N ASP A 109 8.64 -21.59 2.90
CA ASP A 109 9.58 -21.93 3.97
C ASP A 109 9.72 -20.80 5.02
N MET A 110 9.02 -19.67 4.85
CA MET A 110 9.04 -18.59 5.82
C MET A 110 8.44 -19.03 7.15
N THR A 111 9.15 -18.69 8.23
CA THR A 111 8.61 -18.74 9.58
C THR A 111 7.53 -17.68 9.77
N GLU A 112 6.63 -17.90 10.73
CA GLU A 112 5.60 -16.91 11.12
C GLU A 112 6.19 -15.53 11.40
N GLN A 113 7.34 -15.46 12.07
CA GLN A 113 8.01 -14.20 12.36
C GLN A 113 8.50 -13.49 11.08
N GLN A 114 8.99 -14.24 10.09
CA GLN A 114 9.39 -13.66 8.80
C GLN A 114 8.19 -13.14 8.02
N VAL A 115 7.05 -13.85 8.06
CA VAL A 115 5.78 -13.38 7.48
C VAL A 115 5.32 -12.10 8.17
N HIS A 116 5.37 -12.06 9.51
CA HIS A 116 5.04 -10.88 10.30
C HIS A 116 5.93 -9.67 9.98
N ASP A 117 7.23 -9.89 9.88
CA ASP A 117 8.18 -8.84 9.52
C ASP A 117 7.93 -8.31 8.11
N LEU A 118 7.70 -9.21 7.13
CA LEU A 118 7.38 -8.85 5.76
C LEU A 118 6.11 -7.99 5.67
N ILE A 119 5.01 -8.44 6.27
CA ILE A 119 3.72 -7.73 6.19
C ILE A 119 3.87 -6.33 6.78
N TYR A 120 4.46 -6.21 7.98
CA TYR A 120 4.64 -4.89 8.59
C TYR A 120 5.51 -3.96 7.74
N GLN A 121 6.59 -4.48 7.13
CA GLN A 121 7.43 -3.69 6.24
C GLN A 121 6.70 -3.25 4.97
N GLU A 122 5.81 -4.09 4.42
CA GLU A 122 5.00 -3.71 3.26
C GLU A 122 3.98 -2.63 3.60
N PHE A 123 3.29 -2.73 4.73
CA PHE A 123 2.39 -1.67 5.18
C PHE A 123 3.15 -0.38 5.47
N LEU A 124 4.28 -0.44 6.17
CA LEU A 124 5.09 0.76 6.41
C LEU A 124 5.60 1.37 5.09
N ARG A 125 5.89 0.55 4.09
CA ARG A 125 6.32 0.99 2.76
C ARG A 125 5.20 1.67 1.99
N TRP A 126 3.96 1.18 2.05
CA TRP A 126 2.81 1.77 1.37
C TRP A 126 2.28 3.03 2.04
N PHE A 127 2.32 3.09 3.37
CA PHE A 127 1.81 4.23 4.14
C PHE A 127 2.90 5.25 4.53
N GLU A 128 4.18 4.94 4.31
CA GLU A 128 5.38 5.76 4.56
C GLU A 128 5.51 6.32 6.01
N ASP A 129 4.61 5.93 6.91
CA ASP A 129 4.43 6.52 8.24
C ASP A 129 3.97 5.46 9.24
N GLU A 130 4.75 5.29 10.31
CA GLU A 130 4.42 4.40 11.44
C GLU A 130 3.14 4.84 12.17
N SER A 131 2.83 6.14 12.17
CA SER A 131 1.62 6.65 12.82
C SER A 131 0.35 6.22 12.09
N THR A 132 0.46 6.01 10.78
CA THR A 132 -0.62 5.51 9.92
C THR A 132 -0.63 3.98 9.86
N ALA A 133 0.53 3.34 9.68
CA ALA A 133 0.64 1.88 9.65
C ALA A 133 0.33 1.23 11.02
N GLY A 134 0.41 1.99 12.11
CA GLY A 134 0.20 1.49 13.46
C GLY A 134 1.38 0.67 13.99
N PRO A 135 1.30 0.20 15.23
CA PRO A 135 2.38 -0.57 15.84
C PRO A 135 2.54 -1.94 15.18
N LYS A 136 3.78 -2.38 14.99
CA LYS A 136 4.12 -3.69 14.43
C LYS A 136 3.38 -4.85 15.11
N GLU A 137 3.21 -4.78 16.42
CA GLU A 137 2.51 -5.81 17.19
C GLU A 137 1.06 -6.05 16.76
N GLY A 138 0.40 -5.05 16.14
CA GLY A 138 -0.95 -5.19 15.59
C GLY A 138 -1.05 -6.17 14.43
N TYR A 139 0.07 -6.52 13.79
CA TYR A 139 0.11 -7.40 12.63
C TYR A 139 0.28 -8.89 12.99
N LYS A 140 0.42 -9.24 14.28
CA LYS A 140 0.72 -10.62 14.71
C LYS A 140 -0.35 -11.62 14.30
N GLU A 141 -1.63 -11.30 14.55
CA GLU A 141 -2.74 -12.21 14.23
C GLU A 141 -2.92 -12.35 12.71
N LEU A 142 -2.77 -11.24 11.97
CA LEU A 142 -2.76 -11.25 10.50
C LEU A 142 -1.63 -12.15 9.95
N ALA A 143 -0.44 -12.03 10.51
CA ALA A 143 0.72 -12.83 10.09
C ALA A 143 0.54 -14.32 10.37
N ALA A 144 -0.03 -14.67 11.54
CA ALA A 144 -0.33 -16.05 11.89
C ALA A 144 -1.33 -16.67 10.88
N ASP A 145 -2.41 -15.96 10.57
CA ASP A 145 -3.42 -16.41 9.60
C ASP A 145 -2.84 -16.60 8.19
N ILE A 146 -1.99 -15.66 7.73
CA ILE A 146 -1.32 -15.76 6.43
C ILE A 146 -0.35 -16.94 6.41
N HIS A 147 0.45 -17.11 7.46
CA HIS A 147 1.40 -18.22 7.58
C HIS A 147 0.71 -19.59 7.62
N GLU A 148 -0.45 -19.70 8.29
CA GLU A 148 -1.28 -20.92 8.21
C GLU A 148 -1.87 -21.13 6.81
N TRP A 149 -2.35 -20.06 6.16
CA TRP A 149 -2.88 -20.12 4.79
C TRP A 149 -1.82 -20.55 3.78
N MET A 150 -0.56 -20.13 3.93
CA MET A 150 0.54 -20.52 3.06
C MET A 150 0.83 -22.02 3.05
N LYS A 151 0.48 -22.73 4.13
CA LYS A 151 0.76 -24.16 4.32
C LYS A 151 -0.32 -25.08 3.77
N LYS A 152 -1.44 -24.52 3.34
CA LYS A 152 -2.54 -25.26 2.71
C LYS A 152 -2.20 -25.57 1.25
#